data_AF-A0A3S0SN28-F1
#
_entry.id   AF-A0A3S0SN28-F1
#
_cell.length_a   1.000
_cell.length_b   1.000
_cell.length_c   1.000
_cell.angle_alpha   90.00
_cell.angle_beta   90.00
_cell.angle_gamma   90.00
#
_symmetry.space_group_name_H-M   'P 1'
#
loop_
_entity.id
_entity.type
_entity.pdbx_description
1 polymer ?
#
loop_
_entity_poly.entity_id
_entity_poly.type
_entity_poly.pdbx_seq_one_letter_code
_entity_poly.pdbx_strand_id
1 'polypeptide(L)' 'GVPITAGADITGGRAERLVPARAEDGGWLPCRSVGSNMLRGLSAADGLLCVPRGGLSAGGTTTALPLPW' A
#
# COMPACT_ATOMS: atom_id res chain seq x y z
N GLY A 1 5.39 -4.17 11.59
CA GLY A 1 5.40 -4.19 10.11
C GLY A 1 6.82 -4.35 9.62
N VAL A 2 6.98 -4.59 8.33
CA VAL A 2 8.30 -4.76 7.67
C VAL A 2 8.61 -3.54 6.81
N PRO A 3 9.88 -3.08 6.76
CA PRO A 3 10.26 -1.99 5.87
C PRO A 3 10.17 -2.44 4.41
N ILE A 4 9.60 -1.59 3.56
CA ILE A 4 9.42 -1.85 2.13
C ILE A 4 9.72 -0.58 1.31
N THR A 5 9.85 -0.78 0.00
CA THR A 5 9.95 0.30 -0.99
C THR A 5 8.64 0.40 -1.77
N ALA A 6 8.09 1.61 -1.88
CA ALA A 6 6.92 1.86 -2.71
C ALA A 6 7.28 1.73 -4.20
N GLY A 7 6.54 0.90 -4.95
CA GLY A 7 6.74 0.71 -6.38
C GLY A 7 6.06 1.77 -7.27
N ALA A 8 5.23 2.63 -6.68
CA ALA A 8 4.52 3.69 -7.37
C ALA A 8 4.29 4.89 -6.44
N ASP A 9 4.00 6.04 -7.04
CA ASP A 9 3.51 7.19 -6.29
C ASP A 9 2.14 6.87 -5.68
N ILE A 10 1.99 7.16 -4.40
CA ILE A 10 0.74 6.98 -3.66
C ILE A 10 0.35 8.34 -3.10
N THR A 11 -0.74 8.89 -3.60
CA THR A 11 -1.25 10.17 -3.13
C THR A 11 -1.51 10.12 -1.63
N GLY A 12 -1.14 11.20 -0.93
CA GLY A 12 -1.45 11.40 0.47
C GLY A 12 -2.93 11.65 0.75
N GLY A 13 -3.22 12.11 1.94
CA GLY A 13 -4.58 12.39 2.38
C GLY A 13 -4.62 13.31 3.59
N ARG A 14 -5.81 13.48 4.17
CA ARG A 14 -5.98 14.32 5.36
C ARG A 14 -5.27 13.75 6.59
N ALA A 15 -5.15 12.43 6.67
CA ALA A 15 -4.53 11.67 7.75
C ALA A 15 -3.66 10.53 7.17
N GLU A 16 -2.86 9.90 8.02
CA GLU A 16 -2.20 8.64 7.68
C GLU A 16 -3.25 7.57 7.39
N ARG A 17 -2.96 6.66 6.45
CA ARG A 17 -3.90 5.64 6.02
C ARG A 17 -3.23 4.32 5.70
N LEU A 18 -4.01 3.25 5.81
CA LEU A 18 -3.61 1.92 5.36
C LEU A 18 -4.11 1.70 3.94
N VAL A 19 -3.21 1.27 3.05
CA VAL A 19 -3.53 1.01 1.64
C VAL A 19 -3.18 -0.44 1.30
N PRO A 20 -4.15 -1.27 0.88
CA PRO A 20 -3.86 -2.62 0.39
C PRO A 20 -2.90 -2.59 -0.79
N ALA A 21 -1.88 -3.43 -0.75
CA ALA A 21 -0.83 -3.49 -1.76
C ALA A 21 -0.34 -4.92 -1.99
N ARG A 22 0.19 -5.13 -3.18
CA ARG A 22 0.90 -6.36 -3.53
C ARG A 22 2.40 -6.11 -3.61
N ALA A 23 3.17 -7.13 -3.25
CA ALA A 23 4.58 -7.21 -3.53
C ALA A 23 4.76 -7.66 -4.99
N GLU A 24 5.45 -6.85 -5.78
CA GLU A 24 5.81 -7.16 -7.16
C GLU A 24 7.33 -6.95 -7.30
N ASP A 25 7.95 -7.48 -8.36
CA ASP A 25 9.41 -7.38 -8.55
C ASP A 25 9.86 -5.92 -8.53
N GLY A 26 10.55 -5.53 -7.46
CA GLY A 26 11.11 -4.19 -7.27
C GLY A 26 10.32 -3.23 -6.39
N GLY A 27 9.15 -3.62 -5.84
CA GLY A 27 8.46 -2.79 -4.86
C GLY A 27 7.01 -3.19 -4.57
N TRP A 28 6.38 -2.43 -3.69
CA TRP A 28 4.98 -2.64 -3.31
C TRP A 28 4.05 -1.70 -4.07
N LEU A 29 3.06 -2.25 -4.77
CA LEU A 29 2.11 -1.51 -5.58
C LEU A 29 0.73 -1.47 -4.92
N PRO A 30 0.08 -0.29 -4.84
CA PRO A 30 -1.27 -0.19 -4.29
C PRO A 30 -2.26 -0.96 -5.18
N CYS A 31 -3.15 -1.73 -4.56
CA CYS A 31 -4.25 -2.37 -5.25
C CYS A 31 -5.25 -1.30 -5.72
N ARG A 32 -5.76 -1.42 -6.96
CA ARG A 32 -6.81 -0.53 -7.47
C ARG A 32 -8.07 -0.67 -6.60
N SER A 33 -8.59 0.45 -6.09
CA SER A 33 -9.75 0.47 -5.18
C SER A 33 -10.80 1.49 -5.64
N VAL A 34 -12.00 1.02 -6.03
CA VAL A 34 -13.17 1.90 -6.25
C VAL A 34 -14.48 1.24 -5.79
N GLY A 35 -15.10 1.72 -4.69
CA GLY A 35 -16.39 1.22 -4.17
C GLY A 35 -16.26 -0.04 -3.28
N SER A 36 -17.24 -0.95 -3.30
CA SER A 36 -17.21 -2.30 -2.66
C SER A 36 -15.93 -3.10 -3.00
N ASN A 37 -15.16 -2.62 -3.97
CA ASN A 37 -13.79 -3.02 -4.30
C ASN A 37 -12.73 -2.79 -3.21
N MET A 38 -12.99 -2.11 -2.09
CA MET A 38 -12.02 -2.09 -0.99
C MET A 38 -11.73 -3.52 -0.47
N LEU A 39 -12.76 -4.37 -0.40
CA LEU A 39 -12.58 -5.77 -0.02
C LEU A 39 -11.90 -6.59 -1.13
N ARG A 40 -12.17 -6.30 -2.41
CA ARG A 40 -11.44 -6.95 -3.52
C ARG A 40 -9.96 -6.58 -3.54
N GLY A 41 -9.66 -5.30 -3.32
CA GLY A 41 -8.28 -4.82 -3.19
C GLY A 41 -7.60 -5.47 -1.99
N LEU A 42 -8.31 -5.63 -0.87
CA LEU A 42 -7.79 -6.34 0.29
C LEU A 42 -7.56 -7.84 0.01
N SER A 43 -8.51 -8.54 -0.61
CA SER A 43 -8.38 -9.98 -0.91
C SER A 43 -7.25 -10.30 -1.89
N ALA A 44 -6.84 -9.31 -2.67
CA ALA A 44 -5.78 -9.44 -3.65
C ALA A 44 -4.42 -8.94 -3.13
N ALA A 45 -4.36 -8.41 -1.91
CA ALA A 45 -3.18 -7.80 -1.33
C ALA A 45 -2.33 -8.83 -0.56
N ASP A 46 -1.03 -8.61 -0.56
CA ASP A 46 -0.07 -9.33 0.30
C ASP A 46 0.11 -8.60 1.65
N GLY A 47 -0.35 -7.36 1.73
CA GLY A 47 -0.17 -6.50 2.90
C GLY A 47 -0.90 -5.16 2.82
N LEU A 48 -0.83 -4.42 3.93
CA LEU A 48 -1.27 -3.03 4.03
C LEU A 48 -0.06 -2.10 4.16
N LEU A 49 0.07 -1.11 3.28
CA LEU A 49 1.08 -0.07 3.41
C LEU A 49 0.61 1.02 4.37
N CYS A 50 1.49 1.42 5.29
CA CYS A 50 1.34 2.65 6.05
C CYS A 50 1.69 3.82 5.14
N VAL A 51 0.71 4.63 4.75
CA VAL A 51 0.93 5.80 3.87
C VAL A 51 0.85 7.07 4.72
N PRO A 52 1.95 7.85 4.82
CA PRO A 52 1.95 9.12 5.52
C PRO A 52 0.96 10.13 4.92
N ARG A 53 0.64 11.18 5.66
CA ARG A 53 -0.24 12.27 5.20
C ARG A 53 0.22 12.88 3.88
N GLY A 54 1.53 13.03 3.69
CA GLY A 54 2.15 13.55 2.47
C GLY A 54 2.13 12.59 1.28
N GLY A 55 1.71 11.34 1.47
CA GLY A 55 1.80 10.29 0.47
C GLY A 55 3.18 9.60 0.47
N LEU A 56 3.43 8.86 -0.59
CA LEU A 56 4.70 8.20 -0.87
C LEU A 56 5.09 8.46 -2.32
N SER A 57 6.37 8.68 -2.58
CA SER A 57 6.93 8.64 -3.93
C SER A 57 7.40 7.23 -4.25
N ALA A 58 7.40 6.86 -5.53
CA ALA A 58 8.07 5.65 -6.00
C ALA A 58 9.54 5.64 -5.56
N GLY A 59 10.03 4.50 -5.09
CA GLY A 59 11.36 4.36 -4.48
C GLY A 59 11.44 4.84 -3.02
N GLY A 60 10.41 5.51 -2.50
CA GLY A 60 10.31 5.90 -1.10
C GLY A 60 10.09 4.71 -0.17
N THR A 61 10.61 4.79 1.06
CA THR A 61 10.48 3.73 2.05
C THR A 61 9.26 3.94 2.96
N THR A 62 8.62 2.85 3.35
CA THR A 62 7.59 2.85 4.40
C THR A 62 7.53 1.49 5.09
N THR A 63 6.52 1.28 5.95
CA THR A 63 6.21 0.02 6.61
C THR A 63 5.00 -0.66 5.96
N ALA A 64 5.11 -1.96 5.70
CA ALA A 64 3.99 -2.83 5.39
C ALA A 64 3.56 -3.64 6.62
N LEU A 65 2.26 -3.85 6.77
CA LEU A 65 1.68 -4.85 7.65
C LEU A 65 1.34 -6.07 6.77
N PRO A 66 2.11 -7.17 6.84
CA PRO A 66 1.84 -8.35 6.02
C PRO A 66 0.50 -8.97 6.41
N LEU A 67 -0.21 -9.50 5.41
CA LEU A 67 -1.45 -10.25 5.61
C LEU A 67 -1.15 -11.76 5.74
N PRO A 68 -2.01 -12.53 6.43
CA PRO A 68 -1.66 -13.88 6.88
C PRO A 68 -1.98 -15.01 5.89
N TRP A 69 -2.54 -14.70 4.72
CA TRP A 69 -2.86 -15.69 3.70
C TRP A 69 -1.73 -15.83 2.68
#